data_AF-A0A3D0DNR0-F1
#
_entry.id   AF-A0A3D0DNR0-F1
#
_cell.length_a   1.000
_cell.length_b   1.000
_cell.length_c   1.000
_cell.angle_alpha   90.00
_cell.angle_beta   90.00
_cell.angle_gamma   90.00
#
_symmetry.space_group_name_H-M   'P 1'
#
loop_
_entity.id
_entity.type
_entity.pdbx_description
1 polymer ?
#
loop_
_entity_poly.entity_id
_entity_poly.type
_entity_poly.pdbx_seq_one_letter_code
_entity_poly.pdbx_strand_id
1 'polypeptide(L)' 'MQFHSYGDKKNKTILALHGMLCDWQKFRELLKPLEETYYVIYPAMTGCYDGSEKFVSFAKES' A
#
# COMPACT_ATOMS: atom_id res chain seq x y z
N MET A 1 -7.06 -0.12 -6.59
CA MET A 1 -5.89 0.25 -5.76
C MET A 1 -5.72 1.75 -5.79
N GLN A 2 -5.43 2.37 -4.65
CA GLN A 2 -5.08 3.79 -4.54
C GLN A 2 -3.61 3.89 -4.13
N PHE A 3 -2.79 4.58 -4.91
CA PHE A 3 -1.35 4.67 -4.65
C PHE A 3 -1.02 5.87 -3.78
N HIS A 4 -0.27 5.62 -2.70
CA HIS A 4 0.38 6.64 -1.90
C HIS A 4 1.89 6.51 -2.05
N SER A 5 2.59 7.65 -2.08
CA SER A 5 4.04 7.65 -2.28
C SER A 5 4.72 8.73 -1.47
N TYR A 6 5.88 8.42 -0.91
CA TYR A 6 6.63 9.27 0.00
C TYR A 6 8.14 9.21 -0.27
N GLY A 7 8.87 10.23 0.19
CA GLY A 7 10.31 10.39 -0.05
C GLY A 7 10.66 11.00 -1.42
N ASP A 8 11.96 11.08 -1.73
CA ASP A 8 12.49 11.62 -2.99
C ASP A 8 12.45 10.57 -4.11
N LYS A 9 11.82 10.89 -5.25
CA LYS A 9 11.73 10.05 -6.45
C LYS A 9 13.08 9.67 -7.07
N LYS A 10 14.17 10.37 -6.71
CA LYS A 10 15.54 10.03 -7.15
C LYS A 10 16.13 8.86 -6.35
N ASN A 11 15.60 8.57 -5.17
CA ASN A 11 16.06 7.47 -4.33
C ASN A 11 15.61 6.12 -4.91
N LYS A 12 16.26 5.04 -4.46
CA LYS A 12 15.84 3.68 -4.82
C LYS A 12 14.37 3.46 -4.40
N THR A 13 13.60 2.83 -5.27
CA THR A 13 12.17 2.63 -5.05
C THR A 13 11.89 1.35 -4.28
N ILE A 14 11.02 1.42 -3.28
CA ILE A 14 10.46 0.28 -2.56
C ILE A 14 8.95 0.27 -2.77
N LEU A 15 8.40 -0.89 -3.15
CA LEU A 15 6.97 -1.16 -3.13
C LEU A 15 6.63 -1.93 -1.85
N ALA A 16 6.02 -1.26 -0.89
CA ALA A 16 5.50 -1.91 0.31
C ALA A 16 4.09 -2.42 0.02
N LEU A 17 3.78 -3.67 0.37
CA LEU A 17 2.45 -4.26 0.21
C LEU A 17 1.94 -4.70 1.58
N HIS A 18 0.67 -4.42 1.87
CA HIS A 18 0.04 -4.85 3.11
C HIS A 18 -0.74 -6.15 2.94
N GLY A 19 -0.91 -6.87 4.05
CA GLY A 19 -1.74 -8.06 4.11
C GLY A 19 -3.24 -7.73 4.12
N MET A 20 -4.07 -8.77 4.07
CA MET A 20 -5.52 -8.66 4.21
C MET A 20 -5.88 -8.04 5.57
N LEU A 21 -6.94 -7.22 5.62
CA LEU A 21 -7.44 -6.53 6.83
C LEU A 21 -6.47 -5.51 7.46
N CYS A 22 -5.39 -5.16 6.77
CA CYS A 22 -4.50 -4.08 7.21
C CYS A 22 -4.97 -2.74 6.65
N ASP A 23 -5.13 -1.76 7.55
CA ASP A 23 -5.38 -0.36 7.17
C ASP A 23 -4.04 0.30 6.82
N TRP A 24 -3.94 0.77 5.57
CA TRP A 24 -2.74 1.43 5.07
C TRP A 24 -2.37 2.68 5.89
N GLN A 25 -3.35 3.39 6.45
CA GLN A 25 -3.05 4.58 7.26
C GLN A 25 -2.28 4.21 8.54
N LYS A 26 -2.57 3.04 9.13
CA LYS A 26 -1.92 2.59 10.37
C LYS A 26 -0.47 2.17 10.17
N PHE A 27 -0.12 1.69 8.98
CA PHE A 27 1.24 1.24 8.66
C PHE A 27 2.17 2.36 8.20
N ARG A 28 1.63 3.54 7.88
CA ARG A 28 2.41 4.71 7.46
C ARG A 28 3.48 5.11 8.48
N GLU A 29 3.16 5.12 9.78
CA GLU A 29 4.14 5.48 10.81
C GLU A 29 5.30 4.48 10.90
N LEU A 30 5.07 3.20 10.61
CA LEU A 30 6.12 2.19 10.54
C LEU A 30 7.05 2.41 9.33
N LEU A 31 6.49 2.91 8.23
CA LEU A 31 7.23 3.11 6.98
C LEU A 31 8.00 4.44 6.94
N LYS A 32 7.68 5.39 7.82
CA LYS A 32 8.28 6.72 7.85
C LYS A 32 9.83 6.73 7.85
N PRO A 33 10.54 5.86 8.59
CA PRO A 33 12.01 5.82 8.51
C PRO A 33 12.56 5.40 7.15
N LEU A 34 11.80 4.60 6.37
CA LEU A 34 12.23 4.19 5.02
C LEU A 34 12.20 5.37 4.04
N GLU A 35 11.29 6.33 4.24
CA GLU A 35 11.11 7.49 3.36
C GLU A 35 12.33 8.43 3.35
N GLU A 36 13.18 8.38 4.39
CA GLU A 36 14.43 9.15 4.48
C GLU A 36 15.48 8.67 3.47
N THR A 37 15.45 7.38 3.09
CA THR A 37 16.47 6.74 2.26
C THR A 37 15.92 6.21 0.93
N TYR A 38 14.61 5.98 0.84
CA TYR A 38 13.95 5.36 -0.30
C TYR A 38 12.78 6.18 -0.80
N TYR A 39 12.44 6.01 -2.07
CA TYR A 39 11.14 6.39 -2.59
C TYR A 39 10.16 5.25 -2.30
N VAL A 40 9.25 5.45 -1.35
CA VAL A 40 8.34 4.39 -0.89
C VAL A 40 7.01 4.56 -1.61
N ILE A 41 6.57 3.52 -2.31
CA ILE A 41 5.21 3.39 -2.84
C ILE A 41 4.46 2.42 -1.94
N TYR A 42 3.33 2.85 -1.41
CA TYR A 42 2.49 2.06 -0.54
C TYR A 42 1.02 2.17 -0.96
N PRO A 43 0.52 1.22 -1.79
CA PRO A 43 -0.86 1.27 -2.25
C PRO A 43 -1.83 0.76 -1.18
N ALA A 44 -2.97 1.43 -1.08
CA ALA A 44 -4.16 0.84 -0.50
C ALA A 44 -4.76 -0.17 -1.50
N MET A 45 -4.81 -1.44 -1.11
CA MET A 45 -5.36 -2.51 -1.95
C MET A 45 -6.86 -2.30 -2.18
N THR A 46 -7.38 -2.82 -3.29
CA THR A 46 -8.84 -2.79 -3.58
C THR A 46 -9.60 -3.47 -2.45
N GLY A 47 -10.64 -2.81 -1.93
CA GLY A 47 -11.36 -3.24 -0.72
C GLY A 47 -10.86 -2.60 0.59
N CYS A 48 -9.75 -1.85 0.58
CA CYS A 48 -9.12 -1.29 1.79
C CYS A 48 -9.02 0.26 1.79
N TYR A 49 -9.86 0.95 1.01
CA TYR A 49 -9.97 2.42 1.02
C TYR A 49 -11.40 2.86 0.65
N ASP A 50 -11.76 4.06 1.06
CA ASP A 50 -13.07 4.65 0.78
C ASP A 50 -13.30 4.83 -0.72
N GLY A 51 -14.47 4.41 -1.20
CA GLY A 51 -14.79 4.41 -2.63
C GLY A 51 -14.13 3.28 -3.43
N SER A 52 -13.44 2.34 -2.77
CA SER A 52 -12.96 1.15 -3.47
C SER A 52 -14.12 0.24 -3.88
N GLU A 53 -14.00 -0.37 -5.05
CA GLU A 53 -14.89 -1.45 -5.47
C GLU A 53 -14.79 -2.62 -4.47
N LYS A 54 -15.89 -3.36 -4.31
CA LYS A 54 -15.88 -4.59 -3.51
C LYS A 54 -14.84 -5.54 -4.10
N PHE A 55 -13.98 -6.09 -3.24
CA PHE A 55 -13.08 -7.15 -3.64
C PHE A 55 -13.90 -8.35 -4.15
N VAL A 56 -13.65 -8.75 -5.40
CA VAL A 56 -14.23 -9.95 -6.02
C VAL A 56 -13.10 -10.93 -6.29
N SER A 57 -13.21 -12.14 -5.73
CA SER A 57 -12.33 -13.26 -6.06
C SER A 57 -13.04 -14.18 -7.05
N PHE A 58 -12.38 -14.50 -8.15
CA PHE A 58 -12.85 -15.47 -9.14
C PHE A 58 -12.27 -16.87 -8.89
N ALA A 59 -11.51 -17.04 -7.79
CA ALA A 59 -10.96 -18.34 -7.44
C ALA A 59 -12.14 -19.27 -7.12
N LYS A 60 -12.31 -20.31 -7.93
CA LYS A 60 -13.18 -21.44 -7.58
C LYS A 60 -12.66 -21.99 -6.26
N GLU A 61 -13.48 -21.93 -5.22
CA GLU A 61 -13.24 -22.69 -4.00
C GLU A 61 -13.17 -24.17 -4.43
N SER A 62 -11.98 -24.75 -4.30
CA SER A 62 -11.66 -26.14 -4.61
C SER A 62 -12.00 -27.04 -3.44
#